data_AF-A0A348ZE72-F1
#
_entry.id   AF-A0A348ZE72-F1
#
_cell.length_a   1.000
_cell.length_b   1.000
_cell.length_c   1.000
_cell.angle_alpha   90.00
_cell.angle_beta   90.00
_cell.angle_gamma   90.00
#
_symmetry.space_group_name_H-M   'P 1'
#
loop_
_entity.id
_entity.type
_entity.pdbx_description
1 polymer ?
#
loop_
_entity_poly.entity_id
_entity_poly.type
_entity_poly.pdbx_seq_one_letter_code
_entity_poly.pdbx_strand_id
1 'polypeptide(L)'
;MIKRTLQIALIISLLPMAVSSFAQIERYVVGTHYTELPNPVNTNDASKVEVLEAFWYGCSHCFRFEPLLTAWEEAQGDDVEVVRFPALWNNLMKIHAQVYYTAEAMDKVDVLHEPVFNAINLQGNRLQNERQIAA
;
A
#
# COMPACT_ATOMS: atom_id res chain seq x y z
N MET A 1 -30.02 -5.77 51.30
CA MET A 1 -30.80 -5.82 50.05
C MET A 1 -30.63 -4.55 49.21
N ILE A 2 -30.76 -3.35 49.80
CA ILE A 2 -30.61 -2.04 49.14
C ILE A 2 -29.27 -1.83 48.39
N LYS A 3 -28.14 -2.31 48.92
CA LYS A 3 -26.83 -2.18 48.23
C LYS A 3 -26.73 -3.00 46.94
N ARG A 4 -27.32 -4.21 46.92
CA ARG A 4 -27.32 -5.07 45.72
C ARG A 4 -28.26 -4.53 44.65
N THR A 5 -29.42 -4.00 45.04
CA THR A 5 -30.34 -3.33 44.10
C THR A 5 -29.72 -2.06 43.53
N LEU A 6 -28.96 -1.30 44.31
CA LEU A 6 -28.26 -0.10 43.84
C LEU A 6 -27.10 -0.43 42.88
N GLN A 7 -26.34 -1.50 43.16
CA GLN A 7 -25.27 -1.99 42.27
C GLN A 7 -25.81 -2.50 40.94
N ILE A 8 -26.92 -3.26 40.97
CA ILE A 8 -27.58 -3.75 39.76
C ILE A 8 -28.15 -2.58 38.94
N ALA A 9 -28.77 -1.59 39.58
CA ALA A 9 -29.27 -0.40 38.91
C ALA A 9 -28.13 0.41 38.24
N LEU A 10 -26.98 0.52 38.91
CA LEU A 10 -25.80 1.21 38.36
C LEU A 10 -25.24 0.47 37.13
N ILE A 11 -25.10 -0.86 37.20
CA ILE A 11 -24.65 -1.69 36.06
C ILE A 11 -25.62 -1.59 34.87
N ILE A 12 -26.93 -1.62 35.13
CA ILE A 12 -27.96 -1.46 34.09
C ILE A 12 -27.90 -0.06 33.47
N SER A 13 -27.63 0.98 34.27
CA SER A 13 -27.52 2.36 33.76
C SER A 13 -26.30 2.61 32.89
N LEU A 14 -25.22 1.83 33.06
CA LEU A 14 -23.98 1.94 32.28
C LEU A 14 -23.97 1.05 31.04
N LEU A 15 -24.87 0.07 30.95
CA LEU A 15 -24.99 -0.85 29.82
C LEU A 15 -25.17 -0.14 28.45
N PRO A 16 -25.97 0.95 28.30
CA PRO A 16 -26.13 1.66 27.03
C PRO A 16 -24.83 2.30 26.51
N MET A 17 -23.92 2.65 27.41
CA MET A 17 -22.66 3.30 27.07
C MET A 17 -21.65 2.32 26.47
N ALA A 18 -21.76 1.03 26.82
CA ALA A 18 -20.96 -0.04 26.21
C ALA A 18 -21.42 -0.40 24.78
N VAL A 19 -22.71 -0.21 24.46
CA VAL A 19 -23.24 -0.51 23.11
C VAL A 19 -22.95 0.60 22.09
N SER A 20 -22.59 1.80 22.56
CA SER A 20 -22.30 2.96 21.70
C SER A 20 -21.07 2.77 20.81
N SER A 21 -20.21 1.78 21.11
CA SER A 21 -19.03 1.46 20.29
C SER A 21 -19.36 0.73 18.98
N PHE A 22 -20.55 0.13 18.85
CA PHE A 22 -20.98 -0.60 17.65
C PHE A 22 -21.71 0.29 16.63
N ALA A 23 -21.92 1.56 16.95
CA ALA A 23 -22.57 2.54 16.09
C ALA A 23 -21.57 3.41 15.31
N GLN A 24 -20.34 2.95 15.12
CA GLN A 24 -19.43 3.61 14.19
C GLN A 24 -19.85 3.24 12.77
N ILE A 25 -20.16 4.26 11.97
CA ILE A 25 -20.34 4.11 10.52
C ILE A 25 -19.11 3.35 10.00
N GLU A 26 -19.32 2.26 9.25
CA GLU A 26 -18.22 1.56 8.59
C GLU A 26 -17.41 2.58 7.79
N ARG A 27 -16.18 2.83 8.23
CA ARG A 27 -15.32 3.86 7.65
C ARG A 27 -14.92 3.52 6.21
N TYR A 28 -14.93 2.23 5.87
CA TYR A 28 -14.63 1.71 4.53
C TYR A 28 -15.69 0.69 4.15
N VAL A 29 -16.17 0.79 2.91
CA VAL A 29 -17.34 0.06 2.40
C VAL A 29 -16.93 -0.71 1.15
N VAL A 30 -17.19 -2.02 1.13
CA VAL A 30 -16.94 -2.91 -0.02
C VAL A 30 -17.70 -2.41 -1.24
N GLY A 31 -17.05 -2.40 -2.40
CA GLY A 31 -17.60 -1.93 -3.67
C GLY A 31 -17.63 -0.39 -3.82
N THR A 32 -17.26 0.36 -2.79
CA THR A 32 -17.09 1.83 -2.86
C THR A 32 -15.64 2.23 -2.65
N HIS A 33 -15.03 1.78 -1.56
CA HIS A 33 -13.67 2.16 -1.18
C HIS A 33 -12.63 1.12 -1.59
N TYR A 34 -13.02 -0.16 -1.62
CA TYR A 34 -12.19 -1.28 -2.05
C TYR A 34 -13.05 -2.39 -2.63
N THR A 35 -12.42 -3.32 -3.35
CA THR A 35 -13.06 -4.51 -3.90
C THR A 35 -12.38 -5.73 -3.32
N GLU A 36 -13.17 -6.66 -2.79
CA GLU A 36 -12.68 -7.98 -2.43
C GLU A 36 -12.49 -8.83 -3.68
N LEU A 37 -11.32 -9.46 -3.81
CA LEU A 37 -11.08 -10.41 -4.89
C LEU A 37 -11.84 -11.70 -4.58
N PRO A 38 -12.62 -12.24 -5.54
CA PRO A 38 -13.36 -13.49 -5.32
C PRO A 38 -12.43 -14.69 -5.13
N ASN A 39 -11.23 -14.62 -5.71
CA ASN A 39 -10.17 -15.61 -5.55
C ASN A 39 -8.92 -14.88 -5.02
N PRO A 40 -8.54 -15.09 -3.75
CA PRO A 40 -7.29 -14.56 -3.21
C PRO A 40 -6.09 -15.05 -4.02
N VAL A 41 -5.09 -14.18 -4.15
CA VAL A 41 -3.80 -14.52 -4.75
C VAL A 41 -2.82 -14.85 -3.64
N ASN A 42 -1.88 -15.77 -3.89
CA ASN A 42 -0.84 -16.09 -2.92
C ASN A 42 0.09 -14.89 -2.73
N THR A 43 0.40 -14.60 -1.48
CA THR A 43 1.42 -13.62 -1.08
C THR A 43 2.80 -14.27 -1.05
N ASN A 44 3.85 -13.44 -0.99
CA ASN A 44 5.23 -13.92 -0.89
C ASN A 44 5.53 -14.59 0.46
N ASP A 45 5.02 -14.01 1.55
CA ASP A 45 5.12 -14.55 2.92
C ASP A 45 3.72 -14.67 3.53
N ALA A 46 3.33 -15.89 3.90
CA ALA A 46 2.03 -16.17 4.52
C ALA A 46 1.94 -15.73 5.99
N SER A 47 3.06 -15.37 6.62
CA SER A 47 3.13 -14.87 8.00
C SER A 47 2.95 -13.36 8.10
N LYS A 48 2.95 -12.64 6.97
CA LYS A 48 2.83 -11.18 6.89
C LYS A 48 1.58 -10.74 6.13
N VAL A 49 1.18 -9.50 6.36
CA VAL A 49 0.18 -8.78 5.55
C VAL A 49 0.90 -8.12 4.38
N GLU A 50 0.70 -8.66 3.18
CA GLU A 50 1.25 -8.08 1.95
C GLU A 50 0.41 -6.89 1.48
N VAL A 51 1.07 -5.75 1.24
CA VAL A 51 0.50 -4.55 0.63
C VAL A 51 1.20 -4.32 -0.69
N LEU A 52 0.54 -4.73 -1.78
CA LEU A 52 1.10 -4.65 -3.12
C LEU A 52 0.69 -3.35 -3.82
N GLU A 53 1.67 -2.57 -4.27
CA GLU A 53 1.47 -1.41 -5.13
C GLU A 53 1.71 -1.78 -6.60
N ALA A 54 0.65 -1.72 -7.42
CA ALA A 54 0.80 -1.80 -8.87
C ALA A 54 1.15 -0.41 -9.45
N PHE A 55 2.37 -0.23 -9.93
CA PHE A 55 2.87 1.08 -10.34
C PHE A 55 3.51 1.09 -11.74
N TRP A 56 3.82 2.28 -12.27
CA TRP A 56 4.65 2.46 -13.46
C TRP A 56 5.49 3.73 -13.30
N TYR A 57 6.79 3.67 -13.59
CA TYR A 57 7.66 4.86 -13.47
C TYR A 57 7.21 6.07 -14.31
N GLY A 58 6.48 5.85 -15.41
CA GLY A 58 5.93 6.93 -16.24
C GLY A 58 4.56 7.46 -15.80
N CYS A 59 3.98 6.91 -14.73
CA CYS A 59 2.69 7.34 -14.19
C CYS A 59 2.88 8.51 -13.21
N SER A 60 2.35 9.68 -13.57
CA SER A 60 2.46 10.90 -12.75
C SER A 60 1.71 10.81 -11.41
N HIS A 61 0.70 9.95 -11.30
CA HIS A 61 0.01 9.70 -10.05
C HIS A 61 0.86 8.85 -9.11
N CYS A 62 1.51 7.83 -9.64
CA CYS A 62 2.42 6.94 -8.95
C CYS A 62 3.61 7.76 -8.42
N PHE A 63 4.24 8.57 -9.27
CA PHE A 63 5.33 9.46 -8.86
C PHE A 63 4.98 10.40 -7.70
N ARG A 64 3.76 10.96 -7.69
CA ARG A 64 3.30 11.83 -6.59
C ARG A 64 2.91 11.05 -5.34
N PHE A 65 2.59 9.76 -5.48
CA PHE A 65 2.19 8.89 -4.39
C PHE A 65 3.39 8.30 -3.65
N GLU A 66 4.52 8.09 -4.33
CA GLU A 66 5.76 7.54 -3.75
C GLU A 66 6.12 8.10 -2.37
N PRO A 67 6.21 9.43 -2.14
CA PRO A 67 6.60 9.93 -0.82
C PRO A 67 5.59 9.61 0.28
N LEU A 68 4.31 9.45 -0.09
CA LEU A 68 3.25 9.09 0.84
C LEU A 68 3.30 7.60 1.18
N LEU A 69 3.55 6.74 0.19
CA LEU A 69 3.67 5.31 0.40
C LEU A 69 4.93 4.98 1.22
N THR A 70 6.08 5.57 0.89
CA THR A 70 7.33 5.36 1.63
C THR A 70 7.20 5.78 3.09
N ALA A 71 6.65 6.98 3.35
CA ALA A 71 6.44 7.45 4.72
C ALA A 71 5.44 6.57 5.50
N TRP A 72 4.45 5.99 4.80
CA TRP A 72 3.52 5.04 5.41
C TRP A 72 4.20 3.69 5.70
N GLU A 73 4.97 3.15 4.76
CA GLU A 73 5.75 1.91 4.87
C GLU A 73 6.71 1.96 6.07
N GLU A 74 7.47 3.05 6.20
CA GLU A 74 8.40 3.29 7.33
C GLU A 74 7.72 3.32 8.70
N ALA A 75 6.41 3.61 8.74
CA ALA A 75 5.62 3.67 9.96
C ALA A 75 4.92 2.34 10.32
N GLN A 76 5.01 1.32 9.47
CA GLN A 76 4.38 0.02 9.73
C GLN A 76 5.22 -0.86 10.66
N GLY A 77 4.57 -1.90 11.22
CA GLY A 77 5.24 -2.93 12.00
C GLY A 77 5.85 -4.04 11.12
N ASP A 78 6.61 -4.93 11.76
CA ASP A 78 7.29 -6.06 11.08
C ASP A 78 6.33 -7.10 10.47
N ASP A 79 5.04 -7.03 10.82
CA ASP A 79 3.95 -7.87 10.32
C ASP A 79 3.42 -7.42 8.95
N VAL A 80 3.86 -6.27 8.45
CA VAL A 80 3.48 -5.74 7.13
C VAL A 80 4.65 -5.84 6.17
N GLU A 81 4.36 -6.22 4.92
CA GLU A 81 5.33 -6.22 3.83
C GLU A 81 4.78 -5.42 2.65
N VAL A 82 5.53 -4.40 2.21
CA VAL A 82 5.17 -3.62 1.02
C VAL A 82 5.90 -4.18 -0.20
N VAL A 83 5.14 -4.54 -1.22
CA VAL A 83 5.66 -5.09 -2.47
C VAL A 83 5.33 -4.14 -3.61
N ARG A 84 6.33 -3.77 -4.41
CA ARG A 84 6.11 -2.92 -5.60
C ARG A 84 6.05 -3.81 -6.84
N PHE A 85 4.98 -3.68 -7.61
CA PHE A 85 4.72 -4.50 -8.79
C PHE A 85 4.57 -3.62 -10.04
N PRO A 86 5.57 -3.63 -10.96
CA PRO A 86 5.48 -2.89 -12.20
C PRO A 86 4.32 -3.39 -13.08
N ALA A 87 3.43 -2.50 -13.49
CA ALA A 87 2.41 -2.78 -14.48
C ALA A 87 3.05 -2.94 -15.89
N LEU A 88 2.50 -3.83 -16.72
CA LEU A 88 3.14 -4.33 -17.96
C LEU A 88 2.24 -4.26 -19.21
N TRP A 89 1.37 -3.25 -19.32
CA TRP A 89 0.33 -3.22 -20.35
C TRP A 89 0.81 -2.86 -21.77
N ASN A 90 2.00 -2.29 -21.92
CA ASN A 90 2.57 -1.92 -23.22
C ASN A 90 4.10 -2.10 -23.27
N ASN A 91 4.70 -1.95 -24.44
CA ASN A 91 6.13 -2.19 -24.65
C ASN A 91 7.03 -1.24 -23.83
N LEU A 92 6.64 0.03 -23.66
CA LEU A 92 7.41 0.97 -22.84
C LEU A 92 7.35 0.59 -21.35
N MET A 93 6.18 0.19 -20.87
CA MET A 93 5.99 -0.32 -19.51
C MET A 93 6.83 -1.57 -19.25
N LYS A 94 6.94 -2.48 -20.23
CA LYS A 94 7.83 -3.64 -20.14
C LYS A 94 9.30 -3.24 -19.95
N ILE A 95 9.78 -2.23 -20.68
CA ILE A 95 11.14 -1.72 -20.51
C ILE A 95 11.33 -1.15 -19.10
N HIS A 96 10.37 -0.34 -18.61
CA HIS A 96 10.46 0.24 -17.26
C HIS A 96 10.37 -0.81 -16.16
N ALA A 97 9.57 -1.87 -16.35
CA ALA A 97 9.53 -3.00 -15.44
C ALA A 97 10.85 -3.80 -15.46
N GLN A 98 11.48 -3.96 -16.62
CA GLN A 98 12.80 -4.56 -16.70
C GLN A 98 13.84 -3.74 -15.94
N VAL A 99 13.76 -2.39 -15.98
CA VAL A 99 14.60 -1.52 -15.14
C VAL A 99 14.36 -1.79 -13.65
N TYR A 100 13.10 -1.89 -13.21
CA TYR A 100 12.76 -2.21 -11.82
C TYR A 100 13.33 -3.58 -11.39
N TYR A 101 13.01 -4.65 -12.13
CA TYR A 101 13.45 -5.99 -11.78
C TYR A 101 14.97 -6.17 -11.90
N THR A 102 15.64 -5.37 -12.75
CA THR A 102 17.12 -5.33 -12.76
C THR A 102 17.65 -4.71 -11.47
N ALA A 103 17.06 -3.61 -10.99
CA ALA A 103 17.42 -3.01 -9.71
C ALA A 103 17.15 -3.95 -8.53
N GLU A 104 16.04 -4.70 -8.57
CA GLU A 104 15.70 -5.74 -7.58
C GLU A 104 16.73 -6.87 -7.57
N ALA A 105 17.06 -7.43 -8.74
CA ALA A 105 18.07 -8.48 -8.87
C ALA A 105 19.48 -8.03 -8.42
N MET A 106 19.73 -6.72 -8.40
CA MET A 106 20.98 -6.10 -7.93
C MET A 106 20.95 -5.70 -6.45
N ASP A 107 19.81 -5.84 -5.77
CA ASP A 107 19.60 -5.32 -4.41
C ASP A 107 19.88 -3.81 -4.32
N LYS A 108 19.29 -3.04 -5.26
CA LYS A 108 19.49 -1.59 -5.45
C LYS A 108 18.18 -0.82 -5.67
N VAL A 109 17.02 -1.39 -5.34
CA VAL A 109 15.74 -0.69 -5.51
C VAL A 109 15.71 0.57 -4.66
N ASP A 110 16.12 0.48 -3.40
CA ASP A 110 16.28 1.60 -2.45
C ASP A 110 17.11 2.77 -3.02
N VAL A 111 18.14 2.46 -3.81
CA VAL A 111 19.01 3.46 -4.44
C VAL A 111 18.45 3.98 -5.75
N LEU A 112 17.80 3.13 -6.56
CA LEU A 112 17.45 3.44 -7.95
C LEU A 112 16.00 3.87 -8.16
N HIS A 113 15.09 3.53 -7.27
CA HIS A 113 13.65 3.74 -7.47
C HIS A 113 13.30 5.22 -7.67
N GLU A 114 13.72 6.07 -6.73
CA GLU A 114 13.47 7.51 -6.81
C GLU A 114 14.23 8.18 -7.98
N PRO A 115 15.54 7.91 -8.22
CA PRO A 115 16.23 8.44 -9.39
C PRO A 115 15.58 8.09 -10.72
N VAL A 116 15.07 6.86 -10.88
CA VAL A 116 14.38 6.42 -12.10
C VAL A 116 13.06 7.18 -12.28
N PHE A 117 12.29 7.36 -11.22
CA PHE A 117 11.11 8.22 -11.24
C PHE A 117 11.44 9.66 -11.63
N ASN A 118 12.50 10.24 -11.05
CA ASN A 118 12.95 11.61 -11.30
C ASN A 118 13.44 11.79 -12.75
N ALA A 119 14.17 10.81 -13.30
CA ALA A 119 14.63 10.82 -14.68
C ALA A 119 13.47 10.99 -15.67
N ILE A 120 12.36 10.28 -15.43
CA ILE A 120 11.19 10.33 -16.31
C ILE A 120 10.34 11.57 -16.05
N ASN A 121 9.98 11.82 -14.79
CA ASN A 121 8.95 12.81 -14.44
C ASN A 121 9.48 14.23 -14.29
N LEU A 122 10.77 14.40 -13.98
CA LEU A 122 11.39 15.73 -13.78
C LEU A 122 12.39 16.08 -14.88
N GLN A 123 13.19 15.12 -15.34
CA GLN A 123 14.30 15.37 -16.27
C GLN A 123 13.93 15.14 -17.74
N GLY A 124 12.77 14.55 -18.02
CA GLY A 124 12.29 14.29 -19.38
C GLY A 124 13.02 13.15 -20.10
N ASN A 125 13.85 12.37 -19.41
CA ASN A 125 14.46 11.16 -19.95
C ASN A 125 13.43 10.02 -19.93
N ARG A 126 12.96 9.61 -21.11
CA ARG A 126 11.92 8.58 -21.23
C ARG A 126 12.38 7.16 -20.90
N LEU A 127 13.67 6.90 -20.71
CA LEU A 127 14.23 5.58 -20.40
C LEU A 127 13.70 4.46 -21.33
N GLN A 128 13.52 4.77 -22.62
CA GLN A 128 12.83 3.88 -23.56
C GLN A 128 13.78 2.94 -24.33
N ASN A 129 15.07 2.95 -24.01
CA ASN A 129 16.09 2.08 -24.60
C ASN A 129 17.37 2.08 -23.74
N GLU A 130 18.25 1.12 -23.99
CA GLU A 130 19.51 0.91 -23.26
C GLU A 130 20.40 2.17 -23.20
N ARG A 131 20.49 2.94 -24.29
CA ARG A 131 21.30 4.17 -24.32
C ARG A 131 20.79 5.21 -23.33
N GLN A 132 19.48 5.33 -23.19
CA GLN A 132 18.86 6.26 -22.23
C GLN A 132 18.94 5.77 -20.79
N ILE A 133 18.95 4.45 -20.59
CA ILE A 133 19.05 3.81 -19.27
C ILE A 133 20.49 3.87 -18.73
N ALA A 134 21.48 3.79 -19.61
CA ALA A 134 22.91 3.80 -19.24
C ALA A 134 23.52 5.21 -19.09
N ALA A 135 22.77 6.27 -19.36
CA ALA A 135 23.24 7.66 -19.33
C ALA A 135 23.11 8.28 -17.94
#